data_AF-A0A3Q9RM63-F1
#
_entry.id   AF-A0A3Q9RM63-F1
#
_cell.length_a   1.000
_cell.length_b   1.000
_cell.length_c   1.000
_cell.angle_alpha   90.00
_cell.angle_beta   90.00
_cell.angle_gamma   90.00
#
_symmetry.space_group_name_H-M   'P 1'
#
loop_
_entity.id
_entity.type
_entity.pdbx_description
1 polymer ?
#
loop_
_entity_poly.entity_id
_entity_poly.type
_entity_poly.pdbx_seq_one_letter_code
_entity_poly.pdbx_strand_id
1 'polypeptide(L)'
;MSWFSAIKKRWKQNKRERYQEEFRQNFEDTLAIHELETVHVNLIKHLHVALNPEYMEEVNTAFRLKFPRYSQRQVNELWRELKRYFVLAAIFKQVEMFHDKVDELWHLMLEDPNKYNQFCQTFIGYKIEHIPHKQPTWKPTERTLFDFYYVQLFTVDMISLKIWRKFFKEDKGISFLNEFTSRELTSLKQTYMRTNTSQEAEQTFEFFAARLKDAQKEGNLHWKKQYEQTDNASPAYFAYVEADEDAKHEFKDIFGSDSTDSGSSSDSASSHNHNDSGSDTSSCSSCSSCSSS
;
A
#
# COMPACT_ATOMS: atom_id res chain seq x y z
N MET A 1 39.17 9.91 -25.23
CA MET A 1 37.96 9.96 -24.39
C MET A 1 37.79 11.39 -23.88
N SER A 2 36.65 12.03 -24.12
CA SER A 2 36.42 13.45 -23.78
C SER A 2 36.35 13.69 -22.26
N TRP A 3 36.99 14.76 -21.77
CA TRP A 3 37.00 15.20 -20.36
C TRP A 3 35.60 15.28 -19.73
N PHE A 4 34.60 15.70 -20.51
CA PHE A 4 33.20 15.74 -20.10
C PHE A 4 32.61 14.34 -19.79
N SER A 5 33.04 13.31 -20.52
CA SER A 5 32.63 11.92 -20.27
C SER A 5 33.20 11.39 -18.95
N ALA A 6 34.42 11.79 -18.59
CA ALA A 6 35.06 11.38 -17.35
C ALA A 6 34.38 12.03 -16.13
N ILE A 7 34.03 13.32 -16.22
CA ILE A 7 33.31 14.05 -15.16
C ILE A 7 31.92 13.44 -14.92
N LYS A 8 31.16 13.18 -15.99
CA LYS A 8 29.82 12.58 -15.89
C LYS A 8 29.87 11.17 -15.27
N LYS A 9 30.89 10.38 -15.61
CA LYS A 9 31.11 9.05 -15.02
C LYS A 9 31.42 9.15 -13.52
N ARG A 10 32.34 10.04 -13.13
CA ARG A 10 32.70 10.27 -11.72
C ARG A 10 31.52 10.77 -10.89
N TRP A 11 30.72 11.68 -11.42
CA TRP A 11 29.52 12.18 -10.74
C TRP A 11 28.48 11.07 -10.49
N LYS A 12 28.22 10.21 -11.49
CA LYS A 12 27.32 9.06 -11.33
C LYS A 12 27.84 8.06 -10.27
N GLN A 13 29.15 7.84 -10.23
CA GLN A 13 29.79 6.96 -9.25
C GLN A 13 29.61 7.49 -7.82
N ASN A 14 29.96 8.76 -7.58
CA ASN A 14 29.78 9.38 -6.26
C ASN A 14 28.32 9.33 -5.79
N LYS A 15 27.37 9.50 -6.72
CA LYS A 15 25.94 9.45 -6.41
C LYS A 15 25.48 8.05 -6.00
N ARG A 16 25.99 7.02 -6.68
CA ARG A 16 25.75 5.61 -6.34
C ARG A 16 26.26 5.31 -4.93
N GLU A 17 27.51 5.64 -4.66
CA GLU A 17 28.15 5.39 -3.35
C GLU A 17 27.38 6.06 -2.21
N ARG A 18 26.95 7.31 -2.40
CA ARG A 18 26.10 8.01 -1.44
C ARG A 18 24.77 7.28 -1.19
N TYR A 19 24.11 6.79 -2.23
CA TYR A 19 22.83 6.09 -2.08
C TYR A 19 22.97 4.74 -1.38
N GLN A 20 24.06 4.01 -1.63
CA GLN A 20 24.39 2.79 -0.90
C GLN A 20 24.66 3.09 0.57
N GLU A 21 25.43 4.14 0.85
CA GLU A 21 25.72 4.53 2.23
C GLU A 21 24.46 4.95 3.00
N GLU A 22 23.62 5.80 2.41
CA GLU A 22 22.34 6.18 3.00
C GLU A 22 21.43 4.97 3.22
N PHE A 23 21.40 3.99 2.30
CA PHE A 23 20.65 2.74 2.48
C PHE A 23 21.13 1.96 3.69
N ARG A 24 22.44 1.71 3.81
CA ARG A 24 23.01 0.95 4.92
C ARG A 24 22.76 1.61 6.27
N GLN A 25 22.87 2.93 6.35
CA GLN A 25 22.60 3.70 7.58
C GLN A 25 21.12 3.63 8.02
N ASN A 26 20.20 3.44 7.08
CA ASN A 26 18.77 3.42 7.34
C ASN A 26 18.14 2.06 6.96
N PHE A 27 18.91 0.97 7.02
CA PHE A 27 18.45 -0.35 6.59
C PHE A 27 17.36 -0.89 7.51
N GLU A 28 17.51 -0.71 8.82
CA GLU A 28 16.53 -1.16 9.82
C GLU A 28 15.14 -0.57 9.58
N ASP A 29 15.06 0.69 9.14
CA ASP A 29 13.80 1.34 8.79
C ASP A 29 13.09 0.66 7.61
N THR A 30 13.82 -0.06 6.75
CA THR A 30 13.21 -0.85 5.67
C THR A 30 12.54 -2.12 6.21
N LEU A 31 12.96 -2.62 7.38
CA LEU A 31 12.46 -3.86 7.99
C LEU A 31 11.16 -3.66 8.78
N ALA A 32 10.73 -2.41 9.00
CA ALA A 32 9.56 -2.08 9.82
C ALA A 32 8.25 -2.46 9.13
N ILE A 33 7.84 -3.71 9.21
CA ILE A 33 6.45 -4.13 9.00
C ILE A 33 5.80 -4.11 10.37
N HIS A 34 4.77 -3.29 10.55
CA HIS A 34 3.88 -3.40 11.70
C HIS A 34 2.71 -4.31 11.30
N GLU A 35 2.78 -5.57 11.73
CA GLU A 35 1.75 -6.58 11.48
C GLU A 35 0.62 -6.52 12.51
N LEU A 36 -0.57 -6.94 12.09
CA LEU A 36 -1.62 -7.34 13.03
C LEU A 36 -1.41 -8.80 13.44
N GLU A 37 -1.98 -9.19 14.58
CA GLU A 37 -1.93 -10.57 15.11
C GLU A 37 -2.40 -11.64 14.11
N THR A 38 -3.12 -11.24 13.07
CA THR A 38 -3.58 -12.10 11.98
C THR A 38 -2.47 -12.65 11.10
N VAL A 39 -1.33 -11.97 10.97
CA VAL A 39 -0.23 -12.43 10.12
C VAL A 39 0.67 -13.37 10.91
N HIS A 40 0.88 -14.58 10.39
CA HIS A 40 1.75 -15.55 11.06
C HIS A 40 3.18 -15.00 11.17
N VAL A 41 3.71 -14.91 12.39
CA VAL A 41 5.02 -14.27 12.66
C VAL A 41 6.17 -14.85 11.84
N ASN A 42 6.16 -16.17 11.56
CA ASN A 42 7.22 -16.78 10.76
C ASN A 42 7.14 -16.41 9.27
N LEU A 43 5.96 -16.04 8.75
CA LEU A 43 5.84 -15.55 7.38
C LEU A 43 6.63 -14.24 7.20
N ILE A 44 6.52 -13.32 8.17
CA ILE A 44 7.29 -12.07 8.17
C ILE A 44 8.79 -12.35 8.34
N LYS A 45 9.16 -13.29 9.24
CA LYS A 45 10.57 -13.68 9.38
C LYS A 45 11.14 -14.26 8.08
N HIS A 46 10.41 -15.14 7.41
CA HIS A 46 10.82 -15.68 6.11
C HIS A 46 10.96 -14.58 5.06
N LEU A 47 10.04 -13.59 5.03
CA LEU A 47 10.16 -12.44 4.14
C LEU A 47 11.45 -11.64 4.40
N HIS A 48 11.76 -11.36 5.66
CA HIS A 48 12.97 -10.62 6.03
C HIS A 48 14.25 -11.38 5.69
N VAL A 49 14.27 -12.70 5.91
CA VAL A 49 15.40 -13.55 5.53
C VAL A 49 15.55 -13.63 4.01
N ALA A 50 14.45 -13.73 3.27
CA ALA A 50 14.45 -13.82 1.82
C ALA A 50 14.92 -12.54 1.14
N LEU A 51 14.65 -11.39 1.74
CA LEU A 51 15.11 -10.08 1.28
C LEU A 51 16.54 -9.81 1.75
N ASN A 52 17.48 -10.47 1.08
CA ASN A 52 18.91 -10.28 1.29
C ASN A 52 19.31 -8.77 1.23
N PRO A 53 20.07 -8.25 2.21
CA PRO A 53 20.42 -6.83 2.28
C PRO A 53 21.19 -6.31 1.06
N GLU A 54 22.11 -7.10 0.51
CA GLU A 54 22.87 -6.71 -0.68
C GLU A 54 21.95 -6.57 -1.90
N TYR A 55 21.00 -7.49 -2.08
CA TYR A 55 20.01 -7.41 -3.15
C TYR A 55 19.09 -6.21 -2.98
N MET A 56 18.62 -5.93 -1.77
CA MET A 56 17.85 -4.73 -1.47
C MET A 56 18.65 -3.44 -1.73
N GLU A 57 19.94 -3.38 -1.38
CA GLU A 57 20.80 -2.22 -1.62
C GLU A 57 20.92 -1.93 -3.13
N GLU A 58 21.12 -2.97 -3.94
CA GLU A 58 21.22 -2.85 -5.39
C GLU A 58 19.93 -2.28 -6.00
N VAL A 59 18.78 -2.85 -5.63
CA VAL A 59 17.46 -2.39 -6.09
C VAL A 59 17.17 -0.97 -5.61
N ASN A 60 17.42 -0.67 -4.34
CA ASN A 60 17.26 0.68 -3.77
C ASN A 60 18.13 1.71 -4.51
N THR A 61 19.38 1.35 -4.78
CA THR A 61 20.33 2.19 -5.50
C THR A 61 19.87 2.43 -6.93
N ALA A 62 19.41 1.39 -7.63
CA ALA A 62 18.86 1.50 -8.98
C ALA A 62 17.63 2.41 -9.00
N PHE A 63 16.71 2.23 -8.04
CA PHE A 63 15.52 3.05 -7.88
C PHE A 63 15.89 4.53 -7.70
N ARG A 64 16.81 4.84 -6.78
CA ARG A 64 17.21 6.24 -6.51
C ARG A 64 18.04 6.86 -7.63
N LEU A 65 18.73 6.06 -8.44
CA LEU A 65 19.34 6.54 -9.68
C LEU A 65 18.28 6.93 -10.72
N LYS A 66 17.17 6.17 -10.80
CA LYS A 66 16.02 6.45 -11.69
C LYS A 66 15.16 7.61 -11.17
N PHE A 67 14.94 7.71 -9.86
CA PHE A 67 14.13 8.74 -9.18
C PHE A 67 14.95 9.52 -8.14
N PRO A 68 15.87 10.38 -8.58
CA PRO A 68 16.86 11.00 -7.69
C PRO A 68 16.31 12.04 -6.70
N ARG A 69 15.02 12.40 -6.84
CA ARG A 69 14.31 13.28 -5.90
C ARG A 69 13.78 12.53 -4.67
N TYR A 70 13.73 11.20 -4.70
CA TYR A 70 13.31 10.41 -3.55
C TYR A 70 14.44 10.33 -2.52
N SER A 71 14.12 10.76 -1.30
CA SER A 71 15.00 10.58 -0.14
C SER A 71 15.04 9.10 0.26
N GLN A 72 16.07 8.68 1.00
CA GLN A 72 16.14 7.30 1.48
C GLN A 72 14.92 6.92 2.32
N ARG A 73 14.47 7.82 3.21
CA ARG A 73 13.25 7.65 4.01
C ARG A 73 12.02 7.35 3.14
N GLN A 74 11.82 8.10 2.05
CA GLN A 74 10.69 7.87 1.14
C GLN A 74 10.79 6.51 0.44
N VAL A 75 12.00 6.03 0.12
CA VAL A 75 12.17 4.71 -0.48
C VAL A 75 11.96 3.60 0.56
N ASN A 76 12.33 3.81 1.83
CA ASN A 76 12.03 2.88 2.91
C ASN A 76 10.52 2.69 3.11
N GLU A 77 9.74 3.76 3.01
CA GLU A 77 8.27 3.69 3.02
C GLU A 77 7.72 2.86 1.84
N LEU A 78 8.29 2.99 0.65
CA LEU A 78 7.91 2.17 -0.51
C LEU A 78 8.30 0.69 -0.32
N TRP A 79 9.49 0.42 0.25
CA TRP A 79 9.92 -0.93 0.58
C TRP A 79 8.99 -1.61 1.58
N ARG A 80 8.55 -0.86 2.60
CA ARG A 80 7.59 -1.37 3.57
C ARG A 80 6.30 -1.83 2.90
N GLU A 81 5.75 -1.00 2.01
CA GLU A 81 4.51 -1.35 1.31
C GLU A 81 4.70 -2.46 0.26
N LEU A 82 5.88 -2.55 -0.36
CA LEU A 82 6.22 -3.69 -1.23
C LEU A 82 6.29 -5.01 -0.41
N LYS A 83 6.84 -4.97 0.79
CA LYS A 83 6.89 -6.12 1.69
C LYS A 83 5.49 -6.57 2.11
N ARG A 84 4.62 -5.64 2.53
CA ARG A 84 3.21 -5.93 2.83
C ARG A 84 2.50 -6.52 1.62
N TYR A 85 2.75 -5.98 0.43
CA TYR A 85 2.23 -6.55 -0.81
C TYR A 85 2.71 -7.99 -1.05
N PHE A 86 3.99 -8.31 -0.83
CA PHE A 86 4.48 -9.68 -0.99
C PHE A 86 3.82 -10.65 -0.01
N VAL A 87 3.51 -10.22 1.22
CA VAL A 87 2.71 -11.01 2.15
C VAL A 87 1.30 -11.27 1.58
N LEU A 88 0.63 -10.25 1.03
CA LEU A 88 -0.65 -10.45 0.35
C LEU A 88 -0.53 -11.44 -0.81
N ALA A 89 0.47 -11.30 -1.66
CA ALA A 89 0.70 -12.15 -2.83
C ALA A 89 1.14 -13.59 -2.47
N ALA A 90 1.67 -13.80 -1.26
CA ALA A 90 1.93 -15.11 -0.69
C ALA A 90 0.64 -15.81 -0.24
N ILE A 91 -0.31 -15.06 0.31
CA ILE A 91 -1.55 -15.59 0.89
C ILE A 91 -2.63 -15.77 -0.17
N PHE A 92 -2.86 -14.75 -0.99
CA PHE A 92 -3.98 -14.66 -1.91
C PHE A 92 -3.55 -14.87 -3.37
N LYS A 93 -4.43 -15.50 -4.16
CA LYS A 93 -4.15 -15.82 -5.56
C LYS A 93 -4.25 -14.61 -6.50
N GLN A 94 -5.07 -13.62 -6.15
CA GLN A 94 -5.36 -12.42 -6.94
C GLN A 94 -5.14 -11.19 -6.08
N VAL A 95 -4.02 -10.50 -6.32
CA VAL A 95 -3.70 -9.22 -5.70
C VAL A 95 -3.16 -8.33 -6.80
N GLU A 96 -3.75 -7.15 -6.96
CA GLU A 96 -3.37 -6.17 -7.97
C GLU A 96 -2.45 -5.11 -7.33
N MET A 97 -1.43 -4.68 -8.08
CA MET A 97 -0.51 -3.64 -7.64
C MET A 97 -1.01 -2.25 -8.09
N PHE A 98 -1.51 -1.44 -7.15
CA PHE A 98 -2.15 -0.16 -7.45
C PHE A 98 -1.23 1.07 -7.35
N HIS A 99 0.03 0.91 -6.93
CA HIS A 99 0.92 2.05 -6.72
C HIS A 99 2.19 1.97 -7.57
N ASP A 100 2.29 2.85 -8.56
CA ASP A 100 3.34 2.87 -9.59
C ASP A 100 4.77 2.81 -9.02
N LYS A 101 5.04 3.47 -7.89
CA LYS A 101 6.39 3.48 -7.30
C LYS A 101 6.72 2.24 -6.49
N VAL A 102 5.72 1.56 -5.95
CA VAL A 102 5.90 0.25 -5.31
C VAL A 102 6.10 -0.79 -6.40
N ASP A 103 5.29 -0.73 -7.47
CA ASP A 103 5.43 -1.57 -8.67
C ASP A 103 6.81 -1.43 -9.32
N GLU A 104 7.31 -0.21 -9.41
CA GLU A 104 8.63 0.08 -9.95
C GLU A 104 9.78 -0.52 -9.12
N LEU A 105 9.68 -0.57 -7.78
CA LEU A 105 10.66 -1.31 -6.97
C LEU A 105 10.62 -2.81 -7.31
N TRP A 106 9.42 -3.36 -7.50
CA TRP A 106 9.26 -4.76 -7.88
C TRP A 106 9.82 -5.02 -9.29
N HIS A 107 9.60 -4.13 -10.26
CA HIS A 107 10.21 -4.21 -11.58
C HIS A 107 11.74 -4.24 -11.52
N LEU A 108 12.35 -3.41 -10.66
CA LEU A 108 13.80 -3.42 -10.46
C LEU A 108 14.30 -4.71 -9.82
N MET A 109 13.53 -5.33 -8.92
CA MET A 109 13.83 -6.69 -8.44
C MET A 109 13.82 -7.70 -9.61
N LEU A 110 12.86 -7.59 -10.53
CA LEU A 110 12.75 -8.50 -11.67
C LEU A 110 13.88 -8.37 -12.70
N GLU A 111 14.70 -7.30 -12.64
CA GLU A 111 15.87 -7.13 -13.52
C GLU A 111 16.97 -8.17 -13.29
N ASP A 112 17.03 -8.79 -12.10
CA ASP A 112 17.87 -9.97 -11.81
C ASP A 112 16.98 -11.19 -11.51
N PRO A 113 16.61 -11.98 -12.54
CA PRO A 113 15.73 -13.13 -12.36
C PRO A 113 16.29 -14.20 -11.42
N ASN A 114 17.61 -14.32 -11.27
CA ASN A 114 18.22 -15.31 -10.40
C ASN A 114 18.03 -14.91 -8.92
N LYS A 115 18.34 -13.66 -8.58
CA LYS A 115 18.11 -13.13 -7.22
C LYS A 115 16.63 -13.08 -6.89
N TYR A 116 15.77 -12.71 -7.84
CA TYR A 116 14.32 -12.71 -7.62
C TYR A 116 13.78 -14.12 -7.40
N ASN A 117 14.24 -15.12 -8.15
CA ASN A 117 13.85 -16.51 -7.92
C ASN A 117 14.34 -16.98 -6.55
N GLN A 118 15.59 -16.70 -6.18
CA GLN A 118 16.11 -17.01 -4.84
C GLN A 118 15.25 -16.39 -3.73
N PHE A 119 14.90 -15.11 -3.85
CA PHE A 119 13.97 -14.43 -2.95
C PHE A 119 12.64 -15.20 -2.82
N CYS A 120 11.99 -15.53 -3.94
CA CYS A 120 10.71 -16.24 -3.92
C CYS A 120 10.81 -17.64 -3.27
N GLN A 121 11.87 -18.38 -3.60
CA GLN A 121 12.13 -19.72 -3.04
C GLN A 121 12.39 -19.66 -1.54
N THR A 122 13.17 -18.69 -1.07
CA THR A 122 13.43 -18.51 0.37
C THR A 122 12.19 -18.01 1.11
N PHE A 123 11.36 -17.18 0.49
CA PHE A 123 10.19 -16.60 1.15
C PHE A 123 9.05 -17.61 1.31
N ILE A 124 8.58 -18.21 0.20
CA ILE A 124 7.41 -19.11 0.22
C ILE A 124 7.63 -20.43 -0.53
N GLY A 125 8.84 -20.70 -1.04
CA GLY A 125 9.14 -21.91 -1.82
C GLY A 125 8.61 -21.91 -3.25
N TYR A 126 7.97 -20.82 -3.69
CA TYR A 126 7.34 -20.73 -5.00
C TYR A 126 7.50 -19.34 -5.59
N LYS A 127 7.61 -19.27 -6.92
CA LYS A 127 7.69 -18.00 -7.65
C LYS A 127 6.42 -17.18 -7.41
N ILE A 128 6.58 -15.93 -7.01
CA ILE A 128 5.52 -14.92 -7.04
C ILE A 128 5.53 -14.31 -8.44
N GLU A 129 4.40 -14.40 -9.15
CA GLU A 129 4.30 -13.89 -10.51
C GLU A 129 3.95 -12.41 -10.49
N HIS A 130 4.73 -11.63 -11.22
CA HIS A 130 4.39 -10.25 -11.55
C HIS A 130 3.65 -10.24 -12.88
N ILE A 131 2.49 -9.57 -12.93
CA ILE A 131 1.74 -9.35 -14.16
C ILE A 131 1.90 -7.87 -14.52
N PRO A 132 2.69 -7.52 -15.54
CA PRO A 132 2.97 -6.12 -15.86
C PRO A 132 1.70 -5.35 -16.22
N HIS A 133 1.49 -4.22 -15.53
CA HIS A 133 0.50 -3.24 -15.96
C HIS A 133 1.09 -2.39 -17.10
N LYS A 134 0.65 -2.64 -18.33
CA LYS A 134 1.09 -1.84 -19.48
C LYS A 134 0.49 -0.42 -19.47
N GLN A 135 -0.67 -0.24 -18.83
CA GLN A 135 -1.40 1.02 -18.66
C GLN A 135 -2.24 0.95 -17.38
N PRO A 136 -2.57 2.10 -16.75
CA PRO A 136 -3.54 2.15 -15.66
C PRO A 136 -4.89 1.62 -16.16
N THR A 137 -5.34 0.50 -15.61
CA THR A 137 -6.66 -0.06 -15.90
C THR A 137 -7.58 0.18 -14.71
N TRP A 138 -8.77 0.72 -14.97
CA TRP A 138 -9.79 0.84 -13.94
C TRP A 138 -10.26 -0.54 -13.49
N LYS A 139 -9.98 -0.87 -12.22
CA LYS A 139 -10.23 -2.18 -11.61
C LYS A 139 -10.87 -2.00 -10.22
N PRO A 140 -12.11 -1.48 -10.15
CA PRO A 140 -12.72 -1.09 -8.88
C PRO A 140 -12.96 -2.28 -7.96
N THR A 141 -13.40 -3.42 -8.50
CA THR A 141 -13.65 -4.63 -7.71
C THR A 141 -12.35 -5.19 -7.12
N GLU A 142 -11.28 -5.25 -7.90
CA GLU A 142 -9.98 -5.69 -7.42
C GLU A 142 -9.36 -4.70 -6.44
N ARG A 143 -9.65 -3.40 -6.60
CA ARG A 143 -9.23 -2.38 -5.64
C ARG A 143 -9.92 -2.56 -4.30
N THR A 144 -11.24 -2.76 -4.30
CA THR A 144 -12.01 -3.08 -3.08
C THR A 144 -11.49 -4.37 -2.44
N LEU A 145 -11.15 -5.39 -3.24
CA LEU A 145 -10.61 -6.64 -2.73
C LEU A 145 -9.22 -6.47 -2.08
N PHE A 146 -8.34 -5.68 -2.70
CA PHE A 146 -7.06 -5.29 -2.11
C PHE A 146 -7.27 -4.56 -0.77
N ASP A 147 -8.18 -3.58 -0.75
CA ASP A 147 -8.48 -2.81 0.46
C ASP A 147 -9.01 -3.73 1.58
N PHE A 148 -9.89 -4.66 1.22
CA PHE A 148 -10.44 -5.68 2.12
C PHE A 148 -9.34 -6.55 2.74
N TYR A 149 -8.39 -7.05 1.94
CA TYR A 149 -7.27 -7.84 2.48
C TYR A 149 -6.35 -7.01 3.36
N TYR A 150 -5.99 -5.81 2.90
CA TYR A 150 -4.98 -4.98 3.54
C TYR A 150 -5.42 -4.55 4.94
N VAL A 151 -6.63 -4.01 5.07
CA VAL A 151 -7.16 -3.45 6.33
C VAL A 151 -7.30 -4.53 7.42
N GLN A 152 -7.45 -5.79 7.02
CA GLN A 152 -7.60 -6.91 7.95
C GLN A 152 -6.26 -7.55 8.35
N LEU A 153 -5.19 -7.33 7.58
CA LEU A 153 -3.87 -7.93 7.84
C LEU A 153 -2.83 -6.95 8.37
N PHE A 154 -2.97 -5.65 8.10
CA PHE A 154 -1.96 -4.64 8.43
C PHE A 154 -2.57 -3.42 9.12
N THR A 155 -1.71 -2.71 9.85
CA THR A 155 -2.04 -1.37 10.33
C THR A 155 -2.14 -0.37 9.18
N VAL A 156 -3.07 0.57 9.30
CA VAL A 156 -3.31 1.64 8.34
C VAL A 156 -2.85 2.94 8.98
N ASP A 157 -1.57 3.23 8.85
CA ASP A 157 -0.95 4.48 9.34
C ASP A 157 -0.94 5.57 8.24
N MET A 158 -0.41 6.74 8.58
CA MET A 158 -0.28 7.85 7.61
C MET A 158 0.56 7.49 6.37
N ILE A 159 1.54 6.59 6.48
CA ILE A 159 2.36 6.17 5.34
C ILE A 159 1.53 5.28 4.41
N SER A 160 0.73 4.36 4.96
CA SER A 160 -0.20 3.51 4.23
C SER A 160 -1.22 4.36 3.47
N LEU A 161 -1.82 5.35 4.14
CA LEU A 161 -2.74 6.30 3.52
C LEU A 161 -2.06 7.20 2.48
N LYS A 162 -0.78 7.54 2.66
CA LYS A 162 -0.01 8.29 1.66
C LYS A 162 0.20 7.49 0.38
N ILE A 163 0.54 6.21 0.50
CA ILE A 163 0.88 5.32 -0.61
C ILE A 163 -0.39 4.78 -1.27
N TRP A 164 -1.26 4.13 -0.51
CA TRP A 164 -2.45 3.47 -1.07
C TRP A 164 -3.64 4.40 -1.25
N ARG A 165 -3.59 5.63 -0.70
CA ARG A 165 -4.75 6.52 -0.52
C ARG A 165 -5.75 5.94 0.49
N LYS A 166 -6.87 6.64 0.69
CA LYS A 166 -7.98 6.14 1.50
C LYS A 166 -8.50 4.82 0.92
N PHE A 167 -8.85 3.90 1.82
CA PHE A 167 -9.36 2.57 1.48
C PHE A 167 -10.86 2.61 1.22
N PHE A 168 -11.41 1.62 0.50
CA PHE A 168 -12.84 1.47 0.22
C PHE A 168 -13.48 2.70 -0.44
N LYS A 169 -12.78 3.30 -1.41
CA LYS A 169 -13.32 4.41 -2.22
C LYS A 169 -14.38 3.95 -3.23
N GLU A 170 -14.24 2.71 -3.71
CA GLU A 170 -15.07 2.20 -4.81
C GLU A 170 -16.31 1.46 -4.30
N ASP A 171 -16.14 0.67 -3.25
CA ASP A 171 -17.19 -0.13 -2.62
C ASP A 171 -16.76 -0.50 -1.20
N LYS A 172 -17.73 -0.70 -0.29
CA LYS A 172 -17.47 -1.09 1.10
C LYS A 172 -16.96 -2.53 1.28
N GLY A 173 -16.94 -3.36 0.25
CA GLY A 173 -16.51 -4.76 0.32
C GLY A 173 -17.48 -5.71 1.03
N ILE A 174 -18.76 -5.32 1.15
CA ILE A 174 -19.78 -6.10 1.88
C ILE A 174 -19.98 -7.49 1.27
N SER A 175 -19.92 -7.59 -0.07
CA SER A 175 -20.01 -8.86 -0.77
C SER A 175 -18.89 -9.81 -0.34
N PHE A 176 -17.64 -9.34 -0.26
CA PHE A 176 -16.51 -10.13 0.21
C PHE A 176 -16.67 -10.53 1.68
N LEU A 177 -17.08 -9.59 2.55
CA LEU A 177 -17.35 -9.91 3.94
C LEU A 177 -18.39 -11.04 4.07
N ASN A 178 -19.51 -10.93 3.36
CA ASN A 178 -20.57 -11.95 3.35
C ASN A 178 -20.07 -13.30 2.83
N GLU A 179 -19.23 -13.33 1.80
CA GLU A 179 -18.65 -14.57 1.31
C GLU A 179 -17.74 -15.24 2.35
N PHE A 180 -16.84 -14.48 2.97
CA PHE A 180 -15.91 -15.00 3.98
C PHE A 180 -16.62 -15.47 5.25
N THR A 181 -17.74 -14.85 5.63
CA THR A 181 -18.50 -15.27 6.81
C THR A 181 -19.38 -16.48 6.53
N SER A 182 -20.04 -16.54 5.37
CA SER A 182 -21.03 -17.57 5.04
C SER A 182 -20.45 -18.87 4.47
N ARG A 183 -19.32 -18.83 3.76
CA ARG A 183 -18.77 -20.01 3.09
C ARG A 183 -17.88 -20.85 4.01
N GLU A 184 -17.75 -22.13 3.65
CA GLU A 184 -16.81 -23.06 4.29
C GLU A 184 -15.35 -22.73 3.93
N LEU A 185 -14.44 -22.98 4.87
CA LEU A 185 -13.01 -22.66 4.72
C LEU A 185 -12.40 -23.29 3.46
N THR A 186 -12.74 -24.55 3.13
CA THR A 186 -12.25 -25.22 1.92
C THR A 186 -12.67 -24.49 0.64
N SER A 187 -13.91 -23.98 0.59
CA SER A 187 -14.41 -23.20 -0.55
C SER A 187 -13.71 -21.84 -0.66
N LEU A 188 -13.46 -21.19 0.49
CA LEU A 188 -12.70 -19.94 0.55
C LEU A 188 -11.26 -20.14 0.07
N LYS A 189 -10.58 -21.21 0.50
CA LYS A 189 -9.23 -21.53 0.03
C LYS A 189 -9.18 -21.72 -1.48
N GLN A 190 -10.11 -22.50 -2.04
CA GLN A 190 -10.20 -22.69 -3.49
C GLN A 190 -10.46 -21.37 -4.25
N THR A 191 -11.23 -20.46 -3.64
CA THR A 191 -11.64 -19.20 -4.28
C THR A 191 -10.60 -18.11 -4.14
N TYR A 192 -9.88 -18.00 -3.02
CA TYR A 192 -9.07 -16.83 -2.71
C TYR A 192 -7.62 -17.14 -2.38
N MET A 193 -7.33 -18.32 -1.82
CA MET A 193 -5.98 -18.65 -1.39
C MET A 193 -5.09 -19.00 -2.58
N ARG A 194 -3.83 -18.58 -2.49
CA ARG A 194 -2.79 -19.02 -3.42
C ARG A 194 -2.62 -20.54 -3.33
N THR A 195 -2.56 -21.23 -4.47
CA THR A 195 -2.41 -22.70 -4.53
C THR A 195 -1.01 -23.16 -4.12
N ASN A 196 0.02 -22.49 -4.63
CA ASN A 196 1.42 -22.81 -4.39
C ASN A 196 2.01 -21.79 -3.40
N THR A 197 1.93 -22.12 -2.11
CA THR A 197 2.38 -21.24 -1.03
C THR A 197 2.98 -22.03 0.14
N SER A 198 3.50 -21.32 1.15
CA SER A 198 4.05 -21.93 2.36
C SER A 198 2.97 -22.26 3.39
N GLN A 199 3.29 -23.13 4.35
CA GLN A 199 2.39 -23.46 5.46
C GLN A 199 2.00 -22.23 6.28
N GLU A 200 2.94 -21.30 6.50
CA GLU A 200 2.68 -20.06 7.26
C GLU A 200 1.71 -19.12 6.55
N ALA A 201 1.77 -19.07 5.21
CA ALA A 201 0.82 -18.31 4.41
C ALA A 201 -0.58 -18.94 4.44
N GLU A 202 -0.66 -20.27 4.40
CA GLU A 202 -1.92 -21.00 4.57
C GLU A 202 -2.52 -20.77 5.97
N GLN A 203 -1.72 -20.87 7.04
CA GLN A 203 -2.17 -20.56 8.41
C GLN A 203 -2.64 -19.11 8.54
N THR A 204 -1.94 -18.16 7.91
CA THR A 204 -2.38 -16.76 7.87
C THR A 204 -3.73 -16.61 7.19
N PHE A 205 -3.98 -17.33 6.08
CA PHE A 205 -5.30 -17.35 5.42
C PHE A 205 -6.40 -17.90 6.34
N GLU A 206 -6.11 -18.99 7.05
CA GLU A 206 -7.07 -19.61 7.98
C GLU A 206 -7.42 -18.66 9.13
N PHE A 207 -6.43 -18.01 9.75
CA PHE A 207 -6.65 -17.01 10.80
C PHE A 207 -7.41 -15.79 10.28
N PHE A 208 -7.08 -15.32 9.08
CA PHE A 208 -7.83 -14.25 8.41
C PHE A 208 -9.31 -14.62 8.26
N ALA A 209 -9.61 -15.81 7.72
CA ALA A 209 -10.99 -16.25 7.50
C ALA A 209 -11.74 -16.49 8.82
N ALA A 210 -11.09 -17.07 9.83
CA ALA A 210 -11.67 -17.28 11.15
C ALA A 210 -12.02 -15.95 11.84
N ARG A 211 -11.09 -14.98 11.82
CA ARG A 211 -11.30 -13.65 12.40
C ARG A 211 -12.50 -12.94 11.77
N LEU A 212 -12.68 -13.02 10.46
CA LEU A 212 -13.84 -12.41 9.79
C LEU A 212 -15.17 -13.00 10.28
N LYS A 213 -15.22 -14.32 10.54
CA LYS A 213 -16.41 -15.00 11.09
C LYS A 213 -16.68 -14.62 12.54
N ASP A 214 -15.65 -14.35 13.33
CA ASP A 214 -15.81 -13.99 14.74
C ASP A 214 -16.11 -12.50 14.93
N ALA A 215 -15.47 -11.61 14.17
CA ALA A 215 -15.69 -10.18 14.25
C ALA A 215 -17.13 -9.77 13.89
N GLN A 216 -17.80 -10.51 13.00
CA GLN A 216 -19.24 -10.32 12.72
C GLN A 216 -20.12 -10.50 13.98
N LYS A 217 -19.67 -11.28 14.97
CA LYS A 217 -20.43 -11.57 16.18
C LYS A 217 -20.21 -10.54 17.29
N GLU A 218 -19.10 -9.79 17.25
CA GLU A 218 -18.59 -9.04 18.41
C GLU A 218 -18.84 -7.52 18.37
N GLY A 219 -19.44 -6.95 17.31
CA GLY A 219 -19.94 -5.57 17.27
C GLY A 219 -19.04 -4.52 17.94
N ASN A 220 -17.98 -4.06 17.28
CA ASN A 220 -16.93 -3.29 17.96
C ASN A 220 -17.24 -1.78 18.09
N LEU A 221 -17.88 -1.41 19.19
CA LEU A 221 -18.22 -0.02 19.55
C LEU A 221 -17.01 0.87 19.92
N HIS A 222 -15.80 0.31 20.10
CA HIS A 222 -14.62 1.04 20.59
C HIS A 222 -13.50 1.19 19.55
N TRP A 223 -13.83 1.01 18.27
CA TRP A 223 -12.85 1.01 17.18
C TRP A 223 -11.98 2.28 17.13
N LYS A 224 -12.55 3.46 17.41
CA LYS A 224 -11.84 4.75 17.27
C LYS A 224 -10.64 4.85 18.20
N LYS A 225 -10.85 4.55 19.49
CA LYS A 225 -9.79 4.52 20.49
C LYS A 225 -8.71 3.49 20.14
N GLN A 226 -9.12 2.33 19.62
CA GLN A 226 -8.18 1.29 19.21
C GLN A 226 -7.33 1.74 18.01
N TYR A 227 -7.95 2.36 17.00
CA TYR A 227 -7.25 2.89 15.84
C TYR A 227 -6.26 4.00 16.23
N GLU A 228 -6.69 4.98 17.04
CA GLU A 228 -5.83 6.07 17.51
C GLU A 228 -4.59 5.59 18.28
N GLN A 229 -4.65 4.41 18.91
CA GLN A 229 -3.56 3.84 19.69
C GLN A 229 -2.66 2.89 18.92
N THR A 230 -3.16 2.25 17.86
CA THR A 230 -2.50 1.09 17.23
C THR A 230 -2.45 1.14 15.71
N ASP A 231 -3.09 2.13 15.08
CA ASP A 231 -3.34 2.19 13.63
C ASP A 231 -4.08 0.94 13.09
N ASN A 232 -4.70 0.13 13.95
CA ASN A 232 -5.47 -1.04 13.54
C ASN A 232 -6.86 -0.64 13.04
N ALA A 233 -7.02 -0.59 11.73
CA ALA A 233 -8.28 -0.21 11.07
C ALA A 233 -9.27 -1.39 10.90
N SER A 234 -8.88 -2.63 11.21
CA SER A 234 -9.77 -3.81 11.06
C SER A 234 -11.06 -3.67 11.87
N PRO A 235 -11.05 -3.30 13.17
CA PRO A 235 -12.26 -2.98 13.93
C PRO A 235 -13.11 -1.85 13.31
N ALA A 236 -12.46 -0.80 12.81
CA ALA A 236 -13.13 0.34 12.21
C ALA A 236 -13.90 -0.08 10.95
N TYR A 237 -13.36 -1.03 10.17
CA TYR A 237 -14.03 -1.56 8.99
C TYR A 237 -15.38 -2.21 9.31
N PHE A 238 -15.48 -3.01 10.37
CA PHE A 238 -16.75 -3.65 10.73
C PHE A 238 -17.81 -2.61 11.12
N ALA A 239 -17.42 -1.60 11.91
CA ALA A 239 -18.31 -0.49 12.22
C ALA A 239 -18.69 0.32 10.96
N TYR A 240 -17.76 0.51 10.03
CA TYR A 240 -17.98 1.23 8.77
C TYR A 240 -18.98 0.52 7.84
N VAL A 241 -18.93 -0.81 7.77
CA VAL A 241 -19.86 -1.60 6.96
C VAL A 241 -21.29 -1.50 7.51
N GLU A 242 -21.44 -1.47 8.83
CA GLU A 242 -22.74 -1.35 9.51
C GLU A 242 -23.26 0.10 9.58
N ALA A 243 -22.37 1.09 9.43
CA ALA A 243 -22.72 2.50 9.50
C ALA A 243 -23.68 2.94 8.37
N ASP A 244 -24.70 3.69 8.78
CA ASP A 244 -25.56 4.44 7.87
C ASP A 244 -24.83 5.63 7.23
N GLU A 245 -25.48 6.31 6.28
CA GLU A 245 -24.90 7.45 5.56
C GLU A 245 -24.48 8.59 6.49
N ASP A 246 -25.27 8.84 7.55
CA ASP A 246 -25.01 9.93 8.49
C ASP A 246 -23.76 9.64 9.34
N ALA A 247 -23.50 8.38 9.69
CA ALA A 247 -22.32 7.97 10.45
C ALA A 247 -21.05 7.79 9.59
N LYS A 248 -21.13 7.76 8.24
CA LYS A 248 -19.96 7.58 7.36
C LYS A 248 -18.88 8.64 7.56
N HIS A 249 -19.26 9.86 7.94
CA HIS A 249 -18.31 10.97 8.12
C HIS A 249 -17.26 10.69 9.22
N GLU A 250 -17.56 9.79 10.17
CA GLU A 250 -16.63 9.39 11.23
C GLU A 250 -15.42 8.60 10.70
N PHE A 251 -15.57 7.95 9.54
CA PHE A 251 -14.56 7.08 8.96
C PHE A 251 -13.73 7.75 7.86
N LYS A 252 -14.09 8.97 7.47
CA LYS A 252 -13.57 9.65 6.26
C LYS A 252 -12.05 9.79 6.20
N ASP A 253 -11.37 9.73 7.34
CA ASP A 253 -9.91 9.89 7.42
C ASP A 253 -9.18 8.59 7.04
N ILE A 254 -9.85 7.45 7.17
CA ILE A 254 -9.33 6.11 6.85
C ILE A 254 -9.95 5.60 5.55
N PHE A 255 -11.27 5.70 5.46
CA PHE A 255 -12.07 5.17 4.37
C PHE A 255 -12.59 6.29 3.47
N GLY A 256 -12.72 6.02 2.18
CA GLY A 256 -13.31 6.93 1.22
C GLY A 256 -14.81 7.10 1.47
N SER A 257 -15.37 8.24 1.06
CA SER A 257 -16.82 8.39 0.88
C SER A 257 -17.18 8.11 -0.57
N ASP A 258 -18.34 7.50 -0.81
CA ASP A 258 -18.88 7.17 -2.16
C ASP A 258 -19.17 8.40 -3.04
N SER A 259 -18.81 9.61 -2.59
CA SER A 259 -18.96 10.83 -3.36
C SER A 259 -17.82 10.94 -4.36
N THR A 260 -18.19 10.87 -5.65
CA THR A 260 -17.40 11.25 -6.82
C THR A 260 -16.69 12.59 -6.62
N ASP A 261 -15.53 12.57 -5.97
CA ASP A 261 -14.58 13.68 -6.00
C ASP A 261 -13.81 13.58 -7.32
N SER A 262 -14.45 14.05 -8.38
CA SER A 262 -13.78 14.56 -9.57
C SER A 262 -12.99 15.82 -9.17
N GLY A 263 -11.87 15.63 -8.48
CA GLY A 263 -11.01 16.69 -7.96
C GLY A 263 -9.61 16.57 -8.53
N SER A 264 -9.30 17.42 -9.49
CA SER A 264 -8.03 17.52 -10.21
C SER A 264 -6.78 17.51 -9.34
N SER A 265 -5.78 16.77 -9.80
CA SER A 265 -4.38 16.93 -9.45
C SER A 265 -3.88 18.36 -9.68
N SER A 266 -3.41 19.00 -8.63
CA SER A 266 -2.46 20.10 -8.73
C SER A 266 -1.40 19.97 -7.64
N ASP A 267 -0.25 19.43 -8.04
CA ASP A 267 1.02 19.61 -7.35
C ASP A 267 1.38 21.10 -7.37
N SER A 268 1.46 21.74 -6.20
CA SER A 268 2.21 22.98 -6.05
C SER A 268 2.71 23.14 -4.61
N ALA A 269 4.02 23.01 -4.47
CA ALA A 269 4.78 23.48 -3.33
C ALA A 269 4.89 25.01 -3.37
N SER A 270 4.55 25.71 -2.28
CA SER A 270 5.14 27.01 -1.94
C SER A 270 4.69 27.54 -0.58
N SER A 271 5.67 27.71 0.31
CA SER A 271 5.90 28.81 1.26
C SER A 271 4.76 29.34 2.13
N HIS A 272 4.93 29.12 3.44
CA HIS A 272 4.39 29.97 4.51
C HIS A 272 4.87 31.42 4.36
N ASN A 273 3.93 32.36 4.45
CA ASN A 273 4.14 33.68 5.01
C ASN A 273 2.82 34.18 5.59
N HIS A 274 2.81 34.41 6.91
CA HIS A 274 1.78 35.15 7.62
C HIS A 274 2.05 36.64 7.47
N ASN A 275 0.99 37.43 7.21
CA ASN A 275 0.76 38.74 7.85
C ASN A 275 -0.62 39.30 7.47
N ASP A 276 -1.45 39.38 8.50
CA ASP A 276 -2.41 40.40 8.93
C ASP A 276 -3.17 41.36 7.97
N SER A 277 -4.48 41.42 8.29
CA SER A 277 -5.36 42.59 8.46
C SER A 277 -5.79 43.43 7.25
N GLY A 278 -7.11 43.64 7.12
CA GLY A 278 -7.69 44.70 6.29
C GLY A 278 -9.16 44.46 5.93
N SER A 279 -9.98 45.47 6.16
CA SER A 279 -11.44 45.46 6.21
C SER A 279 -12.13 45.75 4.86
N ASP A 280 -13.45 45.51 4.86
CA ASP A 280 -14.51 46.28 4.20
C ASP A 280 -14.83 46.17 2.69
N THR A 281 -16.09 45.76 2.47
CA THR A 281 -17.12 46.39 1.62
C THR A 281 -17.34 45.99 0.14
N SER A 282 -18.64 45.75 -0.11
CA SER A 282 -19.47 46.11 -1.27
C SER A 282 -19.51 45.26 -2.54
N SER A 283 -20.64 44.56 -2.65
CA SER A 283 -21.59 44.45 -3.78
C SER A 283 -21.19 45.01 -5.15
N CYS A 284 -21.36 44.19 -6.20
CA CYS A 284 -22.06 44.58 -7.42
C CYS A 284 -22.57 43.37 -8.21
N SER A 285 -23.82 43.46 -8.65
CA SER A 285 -24.51 42.59 -9.59
C SER A 285 -24.13 42.95 -11.03
N SER A 286 -24.24 42.02 -11.99
CA SER A 286 -25.14 42.12 -13.17
C SER A 286 -24.83 41.10 -14.30
N CYS A 287 -25.92 40.52 -14.84
CA CYS A 287 -26.26 40.18 -16.24
C CYS A 287 -25.30 39.35 -17.13
N SER A 288 -25.66 38.13 -17.57
CA SER A 288 -26.49 37.77 -18.76
C SER A 288 -25.67 37.52 -20.04
N SER A 289 -25.74 36.31 -20.61
CA SER A 289 -26.28 36.02 -21.98
C SER A 289 -25.76 34.70 -22.59
N CYS A 290 -26.64 34.11 -23.39
CA CYS A 290 -26.65 32.78 -24.01
C CYS A 290 -25.90 32.69 -25.35
N SER A 291 -25.70 31.45 -25.85
CA SER A 291 -25.81 30.91 -27.25
C SER A 291 -24.81 29.74 -27.36
N SER A 292 -25.12 28.46 -27.63
CA SER A 292 -25.94 27.81 -28.67
C SER A 292 -25.48 28.08 -30.10
N SER A 293 -24.57 27.25 -30.61
CA SER A 293 -24.62 26.53 -31.90
C SER A 293 -23.47 25.54 -31.96
#